data_AF-H1S0K8-F1
#
_entry.id   AF-H1S0K8-F1
#
_cell.length_a   1.000
_cell.length_b   1.000
_cell.length_c   1.000
_cell.angle_alpha   90.00
_cell.angle_beta   90.00
_cell.angle_gamma   90.00
#
_symmetry.space_group_name_H-M   'P 1'
#
loop_
_entity.id
_entity.type
_entity.pdbx_description
1 polymer ?
#
loop_
_entity_poly.entity_id
_entity_poly.type
_entity_poly.pdbx_seq_one_letter_code
_entity_poly.pdbx_strand_id
1 'polypeptide(L)'
;MALNLVWLSFFLIAFVVACIRVATGDTAVFPAMLASLFDNARTAFEISLGLAGVMSLWLGIMRIGERAGVVDVFARVVNPLLRHFFPGVPQGHPAQGAMMMNVSANMLGLDNAATPLGLNAMRELQSLNPRADTASNAQIMFIVLNTAGLTLIPTSVIAMRQAIAVKQGLVGFNAADIFLPTLLATCVSCVAGLLAVAWTQRLSLLKPAVLAAFGLLAAAVGGLFLWLRHAPPEQVSATTALAGSGFILTLVVVFLICGAVRGINVYDAFIDGAKEGFGVAVQIIPYLVAILVAIGLFRVTGCMDVLMHGLAAAFAWLGLDTAFVPALPVGLMKILSGAGARGLMIDVMSTYGVDSFQGKLAAIIQGSTETTFYVLAVYFGSVNIRNTRHALACALFADLVGLCAAVGIAYLFFR
;
A
#
# COMPACT_ATOMS: atom_id res chain seq x y z
N MET A 1 -1.97 -12.27 16.15
CA MET A 1 -1.50 -13.67 16.27
C MET A 1 -0.55 -14.06 15.12
N ALA A 2 -0.91 -13.87 13.84
CA ALA A 2 -0.05 -14.22 12.70
C ALA A 2 1.31 -13.49 12.69
N LEU A 3 1.34 -12.17 12.86
CA LEU A 3 2.61 -11.41 12.87
C LEU A 3 3.56 -11.85 14.00
N ASN A 4 3.01 -12.22 15.16
CA ASN A 4 3.80 -12.78 16.27
C ASN A 4 4.47 -14.09 15.87
N LEU A 5 3.74 -14.98 15.19
CA LEU A 5 4.29 -16.24 14.69
C LEU A 5 5.37 -16.00 13.63
N VAL A 6 5.13 -15.09 12.68
CA VAL A 6 6.12 -14.76 11.66
C VAL A 6 7.39 -14.19 12.30
N TRP A 7 7.25 -13.19 13.16
CA TRP A 7 8.39 -12.55 13.83
C TRP A 7 9.16 -13.54 14.71
N LEU A 8 8.48 -14.33 15.54
CA LEU A 8 9.10 -15.35 16.37
C LEU A 8 9.81 -16.41 15.52
N SER A 9 9.18 -16.85 14.42
CA SER A 9 9.80 -17.81 13.50
C SER A 9 11.09 -17.28 12.89
N PHE A 10 11.18 -15.97 12.62
CA PHE A 10 12.41 -15.38 12.09
C PHE A 10 13.57 -15.47 13.10
N PHE A 11 13.30 -15.24 14.39
CA PHE A 11 14.33 -15.39 15.42
C PHE A 11 14.71 -16.86 15.64
N LEU A 12 13.73 -17.74 15.78
CA LEU A 12 13.97 -19.15 16.09
C LEU A 12 14.69 -19.87 14.94
N ILE A 13 14.25 -19.67 13.69
CA ILE A 13 14.89 -20.30 12.53
C ILE A 13 16.32 -19.78 12.36
N ALA A 14 16.54 -18.46 12.46
CA ALA A 14 17.88 -17.90 12.38
C ALA A 14 18.80 -18.45 13.47
N PHE A 15 18.31 -18.56 14.70
CA PHE A 15 19.08 -19.13 15.81
C PHE A 15 19.45 -20.60 15.55
N VAL A 16 18.50 -21.42 15.11
CA VAL A 16 18.75 -22.84 14.78
C VAL A 16 19.78 -22.96 13.64
N VAL A 17 19.65 -22.17 12.58
CA VAL A 17 20.61 -22.18 11.46
C VAL A 17 21.99 -21.69 11.90
N ALA A 18 22.07 -20.71 12.80
CA ALA A 18 23.33 -20.27 13.39
C ALA A 18 24.00 -21.39 14.21
N CYS A 19 23.24 -22.13 15.02
CA CYS A 19 23.77 -23.30 15.73
C CYS A 19 24.33 -24.36 14.77
N ILE A 20 23.64 -24.63 13.66
CA ILE A 20 24.11 -25.55 12.62
C ILE A 20 25.41 -25.02 12.00
N ARG A 21 25.49 -23.72 11.66
CA ARG A 21 26.70 -23.10 11.09
C ARG A 21 27.91 -23.18 12.02
N VAL A 22 27.70 -22.95 13.31
CA VAL A 22 28.75 -23.15 14.33
C VAL A 22 29.19 -24.60 14.36
N ALA A 23 28.26 -25.56 14.34
CA ALA A 23 28.59 -26.99 14.30
C ALA A 23 29.38 -27.38 13.03
N THR A 24 29.19 -26.67 11.92
CA THR A 24 29.97 -26.84 10.68
C THR A 24 31.28 -26.04 10.64
N GLY A 25 31.64 -25.32 11.71
CA GLY A 25 32.92 -24.62 11.86
C GLY A 25 32.88 -23.09 11.72
N ASP A 26 31.72 -22.48 11.46
CA ASP A 26 31.59 -21.03 11.37
C ASP A 26 31.29 -20.39 12.74
N THR A 27 32.35 -20.05 13.47
CA THR A 27 32.25 -19.40 14.78
C THR A 27 31.94 -17.91 14.70
N ALA A 28 31.97 -17.31 13.51
CA ALA A 28 31.74 -15.87 13.33
C ALA A 28 30.25 -15.51 13.21
N VAL A 29 29.37 -16.49 13.00
CA VAL A 29 27.94 -16.27 12.77
C VAL A 29 27.24 -15.56 13.94
N PHE A 30 27.51 -15.93 15.20
CA PHE A 30 26.88 -15.28 16.36
C PHE A 30 27.34 -13.83 16.57
N PRO A 31 28.66 -13.51 16.52
CA PRO A 31 29.12 -12.12 16.49
C PRO A 31 28.49 -11.30 15.35
N ALA A 32 28.40 -11.88 14.15
CA ALA A 32 27.79 -11.21 13.00
C ALA A 32 26.28 -10.97 13.20
N MET A 33 25.55 -11.93 13.79
CA MET A 33 24.15 -11.76 14.15
C MET A 33 23.98 -10.63 15.15
N LEU A 34 24.79 -10.58 16.21
CA LEU A 34 24.71 -9.54 17.23
C LEU A 34 25.00 -8.14 16.65
N ALA A 35 26.03 -8.01 15.80
CA ALA A 35 26.30 -6.76 15.09
C ALA A 35 25.12 -6.34 14.22
N SER A 36 24.55 -7.28 13.46
CA SER A 36 23.40 -7.05 12.59
C SER A 36 22.15 -6.58 13.34
N LEU A 37 21.90 -7.08 14.57
CA LEU A 37 20.80 -6.58 15.42
C LEU A 37 20.92 -5.07 15.66
N PHE A 38 22.12 -4.61 16.06
CA PHE A 38 22.37 -3.20 16.37
C PHE A 38 22.37 -2.32 15.11
N ASP A 39 23.01 -2.78 14.04
CA ASP A 39 23.08 -2.03 12.77
C ASP A 39 21.70 -1.84 12.14
N ASN A 40 20.84 -2.87 12.18
CA ASN A 40 19.48 -2.78 11.68
C ASN A 40 18.59 -1.91 12.56
N ALA A 41 18.75 -1.96 13.89
CA ALA A 41 18.02 -1.07 14.79
C ALA A 41 18.38 0.41 14.55
N ARG A 42 19.67 0.72 14.36
CA ARG A 42 20.13 2.07 13.99
C ARG A 42 19.60 2.49 12.62
N THR A 43 19.67 1.60 11.63
CA THR A 43 19.19 1.87 10.28
C THR A 43 17.69 2.19 10.27
N ALA A 44 16.89 1.43 11.03
CA ALA A 44 15.46 1.71 11.19
C ALA A 44 15.20 3.12 11.71
N PHE A 45 15.94 3.55 12.73
CA PHE A 45 15.82 4.88 13.32
C PHE A 45 16.22 6.00 12.34
N GLU A 46 17.36 5.85 11.65
CA GLU A 46 17.83 6.82 10.64
C GLU A 46 16.81 7.00 9.51
N ILE A 47 16.20 5.91 9.02
CA ILE A 47 15.17 5.95 7.99
C ILE A 47 13.93 6.70 8.50
N SER A 48 13.48 6.42 9.72
CA SER A 48 12.35 7.12 10.33
C SER A 48 12.57 8.62 10.47
N LEU A 49 13.79 9.06 10.74
CA LEU A 49 14.12 10.49 10.80
C LEU A 49 13.98 11.16 9.42
N GLY A 50 14.46 10.51 8.36
CA GLY A 50 14.25 10.97 6.98
C GLY A 50 12.76 11.01 6.59
N LEU A 51 11.99 10.01 7.05
CA LEU A 51 10.55 9.95 6.83
C LEU A 51 9.79 11.10 7.47
N ALA A 52 10.18 11.54 8.68
CA ALA A 52 9.52 12.63 9.37
C ALA A 52 9.44 13.90 8.49
N GLY A 53 10.56 14.31 7.89
CA GLY A 53 10.59 15.50 7.03
C GLY A 53 9.68 15.39 5.79
N VAL A 54 9.76 14.26 5.08
CA VAL A 54 8.98 14.08 3.85
C VAL A 54 7.49 13.86 4.15
N MET A 55 7.15 13.16 5.23
CA MET A 55 5.77 12.98 5.66
C MET A 55 5.14 14.29 6.14
N SER A 56 5.91 15.14 6.83
CA SER A 56 5.44 16.47 7.22
C SER A 56 5.07 17.33 6.00
N LEU A 57 5.85 17.26 4.92
CA LEU A 57 5.51 17.95 3.67
C LEU A 57 4.19 17.45 3.08
N TRP A 58 4.07 16.13 2.88
CA TRP A 58 2.89 15.57 2.22
C TRP A 58 1.63 15.75 3.06
N LEU A 59 1.66 15.38 4.34
CA LEU A 59 0.49 15.52 5.22
C LEU A 59 0.12 16.98 5.46
N GLY A 60 1.10 17.89 5.47
CA GLY A 60 0.83 19.33 5.46
C GLY A 60 0.00 19.75 4.24
N ILE A 61 0.42 19.37 3.03
CA ILE A 61 -0.32 19.68 1.80
C ILE A 61 -1.71 19.03 1.81
N MET A 62 -1.81 17.76 2.22
CA MET A 62 -3.10 17.07 2.26
C MET A 62 -4.06 17.70 3.26
N ARG A 63 -3.56 18.21 4.40
CA ARG A 63 -4.37 18.91 5.39
C ARG A 63 -4.98 20.20 4.83
N ILE A 64 -4.28 20.89 3.92
CA ILE A 64 -4.83 22.04 3.20
C ILE A 64 -6.03 21.60 2.34
N GLY A 65 -5.86 20.54 1.55
CA GLY A 65 -6.92 19.99 0.70
C GLY A 65 -8.14 19.53 1.49
N GLU A 66 -7.92 18.88 2.64
CA GLU A 66 -8.98 18.46 3.57
C GLU A 66 -9.74 19.66 4.13
N ARG A 67 -9.05 20.65 4.71
CA ARG A 67 -9.70 21.86 5.22
C ARG A 67 -10.42 22.63 4.11
N ALA A 68 -9.85 22.64 2.91
CA ALA A 68 -10.44 23.22 1.71
C ALA A 68 -11.65 22.44 1.18
N GLY A 69 -12.09 21.37 1.85
CA GLY A 69 -13.25 20.57 1.45
C GLY A 69 -13.10 19.96 0.06
N VAL A 70 -11.86 19.72 -0.39
CA VAL A 70 -11.58 18.98 -1.63
C VAL A 70 -12.04 17.54 -1.49
N VAL A 71 -11.89 16.97 -0.29
CA VAL A 71 -12.41 15.64 0.08
C VAL A 71 -13.92 15.54 -0.15
N ASP A 72 -14.68 16.59 0.18
CA ASP A 72 -16.14 16.62 -0.04
C ASP A 72 -16.53 16.73 -1.51
N VAL A 73 -15.74 17.46 -2.30
CA VAL A 73 -15.93 17.54 -3.75
C VAL A 73 -15.69 16.17 -4.37
N PHE A 74 -14.59 15.53 -3.98
CA PHE A 74 -14.23 14.20 -4.45
C PHE A 74 -15.28 13.15 -4.06
N ALA A 75 -15.76 13.19 -2.81
CA ALA A 75 -16.87 12.36 -2.33
C ALA A 75 -18.12 12.48 -3.21
N ARG A 76 -18.48 13.70 -3.64
CA ARG A 76 -19.61 13.93 -4.55
C ARG A 76 -19.41 13.33 -5.93
N VAL A 77 -18.18 13.32 -6.45
CA VAL A 77 -17.84 12.70 -7.74
C VAL A 77 -17.94 11.17 -7.66
N VAL A 78 -17.52 10.57 -6.54
CA VAL A 78 -17.52 9.11 -6.35
C VAL A 78 -18.90 8.56 -5.92
N ASN A 79 -19.76 9.40 -5.35
CA ASN A 79 -21.10 9.05 -4.86
C ASN A 79 -21.98 8.26 -5.85
N PRO A 80 -22.06 8.57 -7.16
CA PRO A 80 -22.87 7.79 -8.11
C PRO A 80 -22.44 6.32 -8.20
N LEU A 81 -21.13 6.05 -8.11
CA LEU A 81 -20.59 4.69 -8.11
C LEU A 81 -20.88 3.99 -6.78
N LEU A 82 -20.63 4.66 -5.65
CA LEU A 82 -20.91 4.08 -4.33
C LEU A 82 -22.39 3.73 -4.14
N ARG A 83 -23.32 4.59 -4.56
CA ARG A 83 -24.76 4.28 -4.50
C ARG A 83 -25.13 2.98 -5.20
N HIS A 84 -24.42 2.68 -6.29
CA HIS A 84 -24.69 1.46 -7.03
C HIS A 84 -24.13 0.21 -6.34
N PHE A 85 -22.90 0.28 -5.82
CA PHE A 85 -22.26 -0.86 -5.14
C PHE A 85 -22.81 -1.11 -3.73
N PHE A 86 -23.55 -0.16 -3.17
CA PHE A 86 -24.16 -0.22 -1.84
C PHE A 86 -25.70 -0.12 -1.89
N PRO A 87 -26.40 -1.03 -2.60
CA PRO A 87 -27.86 -0.94 -2.77
C PRO A 87 -28.65 -1.07 -1.44
N GLY A 88 -28.04 -1.66 -0.41
CA GLY A 88 -28.63 -1.82 0.91
C GLY A 88 -28.50 -0.59 1.84
N VAL A 89 -27.88 0.50 1.38
CA VAL A 89 -27.69 1.71 2.19
C VAL A 89 -28.66 2.81 1.73
N PRO A 90 -29.68 3.18 2.54
CA PRO A 90 -30.67 4.20 2.18
C PRO A 90 -30.03 5.56 1.86
N GLN A 91 -30.67 6.31 0.95
CA GLN A 91 -30.22 7.66 0.62
C GLN A 91 -30.34 8.59 1.83
N GLY A 92 -29.26 9.32 2.13
CA GLY A 92 -29.21 10.23 3.27
C GLY A 92 -28.87 9.57 4.60
N HIS A 93 -28.67 8.24 4.63
CA HIS A 93 -28.19 7.56 5.83
C HIS A 93 -26.74 8.00 6.15
N PRO A 94 -26.37 8.23 7.43
CA PRO A 94 -25.02 8.66 7.82
C PRO A 94 -23.88 7.75 7.31
N ALA A 95 -24.16 6.45 7.16
CA ALA A 95 -23.24 5.48 6.53
C ALA A 95 -22.70 5.95 5.16
N GLN A 96 -23.50 6.65 4.33
CA GLN A 96 -23.04 7.14 3.03
C GLN A 96 -21.90 8.15 3.18
N GLY A 97 -22.07 9.12 4.07
CA GLY A 97 -21.05 10.14 4.35
C GLY A 97 -19.79 9.52 4.96
N ALA A 98 -19.95 8.64 5.95
CA ALA A 98 -18.83 7.97 6.61
C ALA A 98 -18.00 7.11 5.62
N MET A 99 -18.67 6.32 4.77
CA MET A 99 -17.99 5.54 3.72
C MET A 99 -17.27 6.44 2.71
N MET A 100 -17.92 7.51 2.25
CA MET A 100 -17.29 8.44 1.30
C MET A 100 -16.04 9.09 1.88
N MET A 101 -16.09 9.51 3.15
CA MET A 101 -14.94 10.10 3.82
C MET A 101 -13.78 9.11 3.94
N ASN A 102 -14.07 7.86 4.31
CA ASN A 102 -13.04 6.82 4.37
C ASN A 102 -12.43 6.51 2.99
N VAL A 103 -13.26 6.31 1.96
CA VAL A 103 -12.78 6.04 0.60
C VAL A 103 -11.93 7.20 0.08
N SER A 104 -12.39 8.45 0.25
CA SER A 104 -11.63 9.62 -0.14
C SER A 104 -10.31 9.75 0.62
N ALA A 105 -10.30 9.45 1.93
CA ALA A 105 -9.08 9.46 2.73
C ALA A 105 -8.05 8.42 2.23
N ASN A 106 -8.48 7.18 1.98
CA ASN A 106 -7.61 6.14 1.39
C ASN A 106 -7.09 6.54 0.01
N MET A 107 -7.96 7.10 -0.85
CA MET A 107 -7.58 7.55 -2.19
C MET A 107 -6.55 8.65 -2.18
N LEU A 108 -6.60 9.52 -1.18
CA LEU A 108 -5.63 10.58 -0.97
C LEU A 108 -4.41 10.12 -0.15
N GLY A 109 -4.30 8.85 0.25
CA GLY A 109 -3.17 8.37 1.06
C GLY A 109 -3.12 9.01 2.46
N LEU A 110 -4.29 9.36 3.01
CA LEU A 110 -4.47 9.85 4.38
C LEU A 110 -4.66 8.67 5.35
N ASP A 111 -3.71 7.73 5.36
CA ASP A 111 -3.83 6.42 6.02
C ASP A 111 -4.25 6.51 7.51
N ASN A 112 -3.74 7.52 8.23
CA ASN A 112 -4.02 7.70 9.66
C ASN A 112 -5.44 8.22 9.93
N ALA A 113 -6.02 8.97 8.99
CA ALA A 113 -7.41 9.43 9.06
C ALA A 113 -8.37 8.37 8.51
N ALA A 114 -7.93 7.57 7.54
CA ALA A 114 -8.80 6.61 6.87
C ALA A 114 -9.30 5.50 7.81
N THR A 115 -8.45 4.99 8.70
CA THR A 115 -8.84 3.92 9.65
C THR A 115 -9.98 4.36 10.59
N PRO A 116 -9.88 5.45 11.37
CA PRO A 116 -10.98 5.86 12.26
C PRO A 116 -12.27 6.19 11.49
N LEU A 117 -12.16 6.79 10.30
CA LEU A 117 -13.31 7.01 9.41
C LEU A 117 -13.94 5.68 8.96
N GLY A 118 -13.12 4.68 8.67
CA GLY A 118 -13.57 3.34 8.29
C GLY A 118 -14.26 2.59 9.41
N LEU A 119 -13.76 2.69 10.65
CA LEU A 119 -14.45 2.12 11.81
C LEU A 119 -15.78 2.81 12.08
N ASN A 120 -15.85 4.14 11.88
CA ASN A 120 -17.11 4.86 11.96
C ASN A 120 -18.09 4.38 10.87
N ALA A 121 -17.64 4.25 9.63
CA ALA A 121 -18.44 3.73 8.53
C ALA A 121 -18.94 2.30 8.81
N MET A 122 -18.11 1.44 9.42
CA MET A 122 -18.52 0.11 9.83
C MET A 122 -19.63 0.11 10.88
N ARG A 123 -19.56 0.99 11.89
CA ARG A 123 -20.62 1.16 12.89
C ARG A 123 -21.92 1.63 12.26
N GLU A 124 -21.86 2.57 11.33
CA GLU A 124 -23.02 3.05 10.59
C GLU A 124 -23.60 1.99 9.63
N LEU A 125 -22.75 1.14 9.04
CA LEU A 125 -23.22 -0.01 8.27
C LEU A 125 -23.82 -1.11 9.15
N GLN A 126 -23.36 -1.22 10.40
CA GLN A 126 -23.87 -2.19 11.37
C GLN A 126 -25.27 -1.82 11.87
N SER A 127 -25.61 -0.53 11.98
CA SER A 127 -26.97 -0.11 12.37
C SER A 127 -28.04 -0.55 11.35
N LEU A 128 -27.63 -0.76 10.09
CA LEU A 128 -28.44 -1.28 9.01
C LEU A 128 -28.40 -2.82 8.89
N ASN A 129 -27.61 -3.50 9.72
CA ASN A 129 -27.39 -4.94 9.58
C ASN A 129 -28.51 -5.73 10.28
N PRO A 130 -29.31 -6.53 9.54
CA PRO A 130 -30.37 -7.34 10.15
C PRO A 130 -29.83 -8.48 11.02
N ARG A 131 -28.55 -8.86 10.89
CA ARG A 131 -27.92 -9.94 11.69
C ARG A 131 -26.61 -9.43 12.30
N ALA A 132 -26.66 -9.02 13.55
CA ALA A 132 -25.54 -8.34 14.22
C ALA A 132 -24.23 -9.14 14.27
N ASP A 133 -24.27 -10.47 14.21
CA ASP A 133 -23.09 -11.34 14.26
C ASP A 133 -22.53 -11.74 12.89
N THR A 134 -23.23 -11.39 11.81
CA THR A 134 -22.97 -11.87 10.45
C THR A 134 -22.79 -10.69 9.49
N ALA A 135 -21.70 -10.68 8.72
CA ALA A 135 -21.36 -9.58 7.83
C ALA A 135 -22.46 -9.30 6.79
N SER A 136 -22.94 -8.05 6.73
CA SER A 136 -23.89 -7.62 5.69
C SER A 136 -23.20 -7.47 4.32
N ASN A 137 -23.96 -7.51 3.23
CA ASN A 137 -23.40 -7.32 1.89
C ASN A 137 -22.66 -5.98 1.72
N ALA A 138 -23.19 -4.92 2.35
CA ALA A 138 -22.58 -3.60 2.36
C ALA A 138 -21.25 -3.59 3.13
N GLN A 139 -21.19 -4.20 4.32
CA GLN A 139 -19.95 -4.33 5.09
C GLN A 139 -18.87 -5.09 4.31
N ILE A 140 -19.25 -6.17 3.63
CA ILE A 140 -18.31 -6.96 2.82
C ILE A 140 -17.77 -6.12 1.65
N MET A 141 -18.64 -5.44 0.90
CA MET A 141 -18.21 -4.56 -0.19
C MET A 141 -17.28 -3.46 0.32
N PHE A 142 -17.63 -2.82 1.43
CA PHE A 142 -16.83 -1.75 2.03
C PHE A 142 -15.43 -2.22 2.44
N ILE A 143 -15.34 -3.37 3.10
CA ILE A 143 -14.07 -3.95 3.51
C ILE A 143 -13.23 -4.32 2.30
N VAL A 144 -13.79 -5.01 1.30
CA VAL A 144 -13.02 -5.42 0.11
C VAL A 144 -12.50 -4.22 -0.68
N LEU A 145 -13.27 -3.14 -0.77
CA LEU A 145 -12.80 -1.90 -1.40
C LEU A 145 -11.71 -1.22 -0.57
N ASN A 146 -11.79 -1.28 0.76
CA ASN A 146 -10.74 -0.78 1.65
C ASN A 146 -9.46 -1.62 1.55
N THR A 147 -9.54 -2.94 1.46
CA THR A 147 -8.37 -3.83 1.33
C THR A 147 -7.71 -3.70 -0.04
N ALA A 148 -8.51 -3.60 -1.11
CA ALA A 148 -7.99 -3.36 -2.44
C ALA A 148 -7.37 -1.96 -2.59
N GLY A 149 -7.75 -1.03 -1.70
CA GLY A 149 -6.99 0.17 -1.36
C GLY A 149 -6.61 1.01 -2.57
N LEU A 150 -7.61 1.63 -3.24
CA LEU A 150 -7.36 2.56 -4.33
C LEU A 150 -6.54 3.74 -3.81
N THR A 151 -5.23 3.75 -3.98
CA THR A 151 -4.34 4.84 -3.54
C THR A 151 -3.92 5.65 -4.75
N LEU A 152 -4.36 6.91 -4.83
CA LEU A 152 -4.00 7.76 -5.97
C LEU A 152 -2.53 8.16 -5.90
N ILE A 153 -2.05 8.58 -4.73
CA ILE A 153 -0.68 9.02 -4.52
C ILE A 153 -0.05 8.20 -3.40
N PRO A 154 0.92 7.32 -3.67
CA PRO A 154 1.61 6.54 -2.64
C PRO A 154 2.67 7.40 -1.93
N THR A 155 2.24 8.48 -1.27
CA THR A 155 3.11 9.52 -0.66
C THR A 155 4.13 8.93 0.30
N SER A 156 3.71 7.98 1.16
CA SER A 156 4.57 7.32 2.14
C SER A 156 5.66 6.47 1.49
N VAL A 157 5.35 5.80 0.38
CA VAL A 157 6.31 4.99 -0.37
C VAL A 157 7.31 5.87 -1.13
N ILE A 158 6.83 6.94 -1.76
CA ILE A 158 7.67 7.95 -2.40
C ILE A 158 8.65 8.54 -1.36
N ALA A 159 8.15 8.85 -0.16
CA ALA A 159 8.97 9.34 0.94
C ALA A 159 10.07 8.35 1.37
N MET A 160 9.72 7.07 1.54
CA MET A 160 10.69 6.02 1.88
C MET A 160 11.76 5.87 0.80
N ARG A 161 11.37 5.87 -0.47
CA ARG A 161 12.31 5.80 -1.58
C ARG A 161 13.26 6.97 -1.59
N GLN A 162 12.76 8.19 -1.38
CA GLN A 162 13.61 9.37 -1.30
C GLN A 162 14.59 9.30 -0.13
N ALA A 163 14.14 8.87 1.06
CA ALA A 163 15.00 8.74 2.23
C ALA A 163 16.14 7.72 2.00
N ILE A 164 15.83 6.58 1.36
CA ILE A 164 16.82 5.56 1.04
C ILE A 164 17.78 6.03 -0.06
N ALA A 165 17.28 6.73 -1.08
CA ALA A 165 18.10 7.28 -2.15
C ALA A 165 19.15 8.26 -1.61
N VAL A 166 18.77 9.12 -0.67
CA VAL A 166 19.70 10.02 0.03
C VAL A 166 20.76 9.23 0.79
N LYS A 167 20.37 8.16 1.51
CA LYS A 167 21.32 7.28 2.21
C LYS A 167 22.28 6.55 1.25
N GLN A 168 21.83 6.25 0.04
CA GLN A 168 22.61 5.62 -1.02
C GLN A 168 23.44 6.62 -1.84
N GLY A 169 23.37 7.94 -1.53
CA GLY A 169 24.14 8.97 -2.23
C GLY A 169 23.64 9.30 -3.64
N LEU A 170 22.39 8.95 -3.98
CA LEU A 170 21.82 9.23 -5.30
C LEU A 170 21.40 10.69 -5.41
N VAL A 171 21.98 11.42 -6.36
CA VAL A 171 21.65 12.82 -6.67
C VAL A 171 20.64 12.86 -7.82
N GLY A 172 19.59 13.69 -7.70
CA GLY A 172 18.57 13.83 -8.75
C GLY A 172 17.63 12.64 -8.90
N PHE A 173 17.57 11.75 -7.90
CA PHE A 173 16.69 10.58 -7.91
C PHE A 173 15.20 10.99 -7.93
N ASN A 174 14.44 10.44 -8.88
CA ASN A 174 13.00 10.64 -8.94
C ASN A 174 12.26 9.53 -8.19
N ALA A 175 11.96 9.77 -6.91
CA ALA A 175 11.19 8.84 -6.08
C ALA A 175 9.74 8.64 -6.52
N ALA A 176 9.21 9.45 -7.45
CA ALA A 176 7.83 9.39 -7.93
C ALA A 176 7.66 8.62 -9.25
N ASP A 177 8.72 8.06 -9.85
CA ASP A 177 8.62 7.27 -11.09
C ASP A 177 7.76 6.00 -10.95
N ILE A 178 7.50 5.54 -9.72
CA ILE A 178 6.56 4.44 -9.40
C ILE A 178 5.09 4.87 -9.42
N PHE A 179 4.78 6.17 -9.50
CA PHE A 179 3.43 6.70 -9.32
C PHE A 179 2.43 6.05 -10.29
N LEU A 180 2.73 6.11 -11.59
CA LEU A 180 1.84 5.60 -12.63
C LEU A 180 1.72 4.06 -12.56
N PRO A 181 2.82 3.28 -12.45
CA PRO A 181 2.74 1.84 -12.20
C PRO A 181 1.90 1.47 -10.98
N THR A 182 2.04 2.21 -9.88
CA THR A 182 1.29 1.96 -8.64
C THR A 182 -0.20 2.25 -8.83
N LEU A 183 -0.53 3.37 -9.48
CA LEU A 183 -1.91 3.75 -9.80
C LEU A 183 -2.61 2.67 -10.66
N LEU A 184 -1.91 2.08 -11.61
CA LEU A 184 -2.44 1.00 -12.43
C LEU A 184 -2.66 -0.28 -11.61
N ALA A 185 -1.66 -0.68 -10.81
CA ALA A 185 -1.74 -1.88 -9.99
C ALA A 185 -2.90 -1.82 -8.99
N THR A 186 -3.08 -0.67 -8.34
CA THR A 186 -4.19 -0.44 -7.39
C THR A 186 -5.55 -0.44 -8.09
N CYS A 187 -5.65 0.15 -9.30
CA CYS A 187 -6.87 0.10 -10.09
C CYS A 187 -7.25 -1.35 -10.42
N VAL A 188 -6.29 -2.16 -10.87
CA VAL A 188 -6.52 -3.58 -11.19
C VAL A 188 -6.98 -4.37 -9.95
N SER A 189 -6.34 -4.16 -8.81
CA SER A 189 -6.74 -4.78 -7.53
C SER A 189 -8.17 -4.37 -7.12
N CYS A 190 -8.49 -3.08 -7.18
CA CYS A 190 -9.80 -2.53 -6.85
C CYS A 190 -10.90 -3.11 -7.75
N VAL A 191 -10.67 -3.15 -9.07
CA VAL A 191 -11.58 -3.79 -10.03
C VAL A 191 -11.74 -5.28 -9.72
N ALA A 192 -10.66 -6.01 -9.46
CA ALA A 192 -10.73 -7.43 -9.15
C ALA A 192 -11.56 -7.72 -7.89
N GLY A 193 -11.35 -6.96 -6.82
CA GLY A 193 -12.14 -7.07 -5.59
C GLY A 193 -13.62 -6.74 -5.81
N LEU A 194 -13.90 -5.65 -6.55
CA LEU A 194 -15.26 -5.26 -6.90
C LEU A 194 -15.97 -6.34 -7.74
N LEU A 195 -15.29 -6.91 -8.74
CA LEU A 195 -15.82 -7.99 -9.57
C LEU A 195 -16.09 -9.26 -8.76
N ALA A 196 -15.18 -9.64 -7.86
CA ALA A 196 -15.35 -10.81 -7.00
C ALA A 196 -16.56 -10.67 -6.08
N VAL A 197 -16.73 -9.49 -5.46
CA VAL A 197 -17.90 -9.22 -4.62
C VAL A 197 -19.16 -9.14 -5.46
N ALA A 198 -19.15 -8.47 -6.61
CA ALA A 198 -20.30 -8.34 -7.49
C ALA A 198 -20.78 -9.71 -8.01
N TRP A 199 -19.86 -10.59 -8.39
CA TRP A 199 -20.15 -11.97 -8.77
C TRP A 199 -20.83 -12.73 -7.63
N THR A 200 -20.23 -12.68 -6.43
CA THR A 200 -20.69 -13.45 -5.27
C THR A 200 -22.03 -12.91 -4.72
N GLN A 201 -22.24 -11.60 -4.77
CA GLN A 201 -23.46 -10.94 -4.30
C GLN A 201 -24.52 -10.74 -5.41
N ARG A 202 -24.23 -11.18 -6.65
CA ARG A 202 -25.10 -11.01 -7.84
C ARG A 202 -25.49 -9.55 -8.11
N LEU A 203 -24.53 -8.63 -7.96
CA LEU A 203 -24.71 -7.22 -8.28
C LEU A 203 -24.62 -7.00 -9.80
N SER A 204 -25.56 -6.25 -10.37
CA SER A 204 -25.58 -5.95 -11.81
C SER A 204 -24.61 -4.84 -12.16
N LEU A 205 -23.52 -5.16 -12.87
CA LEU A 205 -22.50 -4.21 -13.30
C LEU A 205 -22.86 -3.44 -14.59
N LEU A 206 -24.02 -3.72 -15.18
CA LEU A 206 -24.43 -3.18 -16.48
C LEU A 206 -25.02 -1.76 -16.41
N LYS A 207 -24.88 -1.06 -15.28
CA LYS A 207 -25.37 0.32 -15.17
C LYS A 207 -24.47 1.28 -15.94
N PRO A 208 -25.02 2.31 -16.62
CA PRO A 208 -24.23 3.24 -17.43
C PRO A 208 -23.07 3.89 -16.68
N ALA A 209 -23.26 4.28 -15.42
CA ALA A 209 -22.18 4.88 -14.61
C ALA A 209 -21.01 3.90 -14.36
N VAL A 210 -21.31 2.61 -14.18
CA VAL A 210 -20.31 1.56 -13.94
C VAL A 210 -19.59 1.21 -15.24
N LEU A 211 -20.34 1.04 -16.32
CA LEU A 211 -19.78 0.79 -17.65
C LEU A 211 -18.91 1.96 -18.12
N ALA A 212 -19.33 3.20 -17.85
CA ALA A 212 -18.51 4.38 -18.13
C ALA A 212 -17.22 4.40 -17.31
N ALA A 213 -17.29 4.08 -16.01
CA ALA A 213 -16.11 4.02 -15.15
C ALA A 213 -15.12 2.92 -15.58
N PHE A 214 -15.60 1.69 -15.83
CA PHE A 214 -14.77 0.60 -16.33
C PHE A 214 -14.25 0.89 -17.74
N GLY A 215 -15.07 1.47 -18.62
CA GLY A 215 -14.68 1.86 -19.97
C GLY A 215 -13.59 2.92 -19.98
N LEU A 216 -13.71 3.96 -19.13
CA LEU A 216 -12.70 5.00 -18.95
C LEU A 216 -11.39 4.38 -18.44
N LEU A 217 -11.46 3.52 -17.42
CA LEU A 217 -10.29 2.85 -16.87
C LEU A 217 -9.63 1.95 -17.91
N ALA A 218 -10.40 1.11 -18.60
CA ALA A 218 -9.89 0.24 -19.65
C ALA A 218 -9.27 1.02 -20.82
N ALA A 219 -9.88 2.15 -21.20
CA ALA A 219 -9.33 3.04 -22.22
C ALA A 219 -8.03 3.71 -21.75
N ALA A 220 -7.94 4.13 -20.49
CA ALA A 220 -6.73 4.72 -19.93
C ALA A 220 -5.59 3.69 -19.85
N VAL A 221 -5.86 2.50 -19.30
CA VAL A 221 -4.87 1.41 -19.22
C VAL A 221 -4.48 0.92 -20.62
N GLY A 222 -5.45 0.72 -21.51
CA GLY A 222 -5.23 0.26 -22.88
C GLY A 222 -4.46 1.29 -23.71
N GLY A 223 -4.84 2.57 -23.65
CA GLY A 223 -4.14 3.65 -24.33
C GLY A 223 -2.70 3.79 -23.85
N LEU A 224 -2.48 3.69 -22.53
CA LEU A 224 -1.15 3.71 -21.94
C LEU A 224 -0.32 2.50 -22.39
N PHE A 225 -0.88 1.28 -22.36
CA PHE A 225 -0.20 0.08 -22.83
C PHE A 225 0.18 0.17 -24.33
N LEU A 226 -0.74 0.66 -25.17
CA LEU A 226 -0.51 0.85 -26.60
C LEU A 226 0.60 1.86 -26.87
N TRP A 227 0.70 2.90 -26.05
CA TRP A 227 1.77 3.89 -26.12
C TRP A 227 3.11 3.33 -25.63
N LEU A 228 3.13 2.66 -24.47
CA LEU A 228 4.34 2.06 -23.89
C LEU A 228 4.99 1.03 -24.80
N ARG A 229 4.18 0.19 -25.48
CA ARG A 229 4.71 -0.88 -26.34
C ARG A 229 5.43 -0.37 -27.60
N HIS A 230 5.34 0.92 -27.94
CA HIS A 230 5.96 1.52 -29.13
C HIS A 230 7.01 2.58 -28.78
N ALA A 231 7.06 3.02 -27.53
CA ALA A 231 7.97 4.06 -27.08
C ALA A 231 9.33 3.46 -26.69
N PRO A 232 10.46 4.09 -27.04
CA PRO A 232 11.78 3.72 -26.53
C PRO A 232 11.82 3.78 -24.99
N PRO A 233 12.50 2.84 -24.30
CA PRO A 233 12.53 2.79 -22.83
C PRO A 233 12.98 4.10 -22.15
N GLU A 234 13.95 4.81 -22.73
CA GLU A 234 14.40 6.11 -22.22
C GLU A 234 13.30 7.18 -22.27
N GLN A 235 12.50 7.22 -23.35
CA GLN A 235 11.39 8.16 -23.49
C GLN A 235 10.24 7.83 -22.55
N VAL A 236 9.97 6.54 -22.33
CA VAL A 236 8.98 6.06 -21.36
C VAL A 236 9.32 6.54 -19.96
N SER A 237 10.58 6.36 -19.54
CA SER A 237 11.03 6.79 -18.21
C SER A 237 10.92 8.31 -18.04
N ALA A 238 11.43 9.09 -18.99
CA ALA A 238 11.40 10.56 -18.92
C ALA A 238 9.96 11.12 -18.94
N THR A 239 9.10 10.56 -19.78
CA THR A 239 7.72 11.04 -19.93
C THR A 239 6.85 10.62 -18.74
N THR A 240 7.04 9.40 -18.21
CA THR A 240 6.38 8.95 -16.99
C THR A 240 6.81 9.79 -15.79
N ALA A 241 8.11 10.11 -15.70
CA ALA A 241 8.65 11.00 -14.68
C ALA A 241 8.02 12.41 -14.75
N LEU A 242 7.96 13.00 -15.95
CA LEU A 242 7.34 14.30 -16.17
C LEU A 242 5.84 14.28 -15.85
N ALA A 243 5.11 13.27 -16.32
CA ALA A 243 3.68 13.14 -16.07
C ALA A 243 3.38 12.97 -14.59
N GLY A 244 4.13 12.11 -13.88
CA GLY A 244 3.97 11.88 -12.44
C GLY A 244 4.30 13.13 -11.61
N SER A 245 5.47 13.72 -11.81
CA SER A 245 5.89 14.93 -11.09
C SER A 245 5.00 16.13 -11.42
N GLY A 246 4.62 16.31 -12.68
CA GLY A 246 3.70 17.35 -13.13
C GLY A 246 2.30 17.21 -12.54
N PHE A 247 1.75 15.99 -12.50
CA PHE A 247 0.47 15.71 -11.85
C PHE A 247 0.51 16.05 -10.36
N ILE A 248 1.54 15.57 -9.66
CA ILE A 248 1.71 15.81 -8.23
C ILE A 248 1.81 17.31 -7.95
N LEU A 249 2.68 18.05 -8.64
CA LEU A 249 2.85 19.49 -8.43
C LEU A 249 1.57 20.28 -8.77
N THR A 250 0.87 19.88 -9.83
CA THR A 250 -0.43 20.49 -10.16
C THR A 250 -1.43 20.27 -9.03
N LEU A 251 -1.49 19.07 -8.46
CA LEU A 251 -2.39 18.77 -7.33
C LEU A 251 -2.03 19.59 -6.09
N VAL A 252 -0.74 19.78 -5.79
CA VAL A 252 -0.30 20.69 -4.71
C VAL A 252 -0.82 22.11 -4.94
N VAL A 253 -0.61 22.65 -6.14
CA VAL A 253 -1.07 24.01 -6.50
C VAL A 253 -2.59 24.12 -6.42
N VAL A 254 -3.33 23.12 -6.89
CA VAL A 254 -4.79 23.08 -6.78
C VAL A 254 -5.24 23.11 -5.32
N PHE A 255 -4.59 22.36 -4.42
CA PHE A 255 -4.94 22.36 -3.00
C PHE A 255 -4.68 23.73 -2.35
N LEU A 256 -3.55 24.36 -2.68
CA LEU A 256 -3.20 25.69 -2.20
C LEU A 256 -4.20 26.74 -2.70
N ILE A 257 -4.54 26.73 -3.99
CA ILE A 257 -5.51 27.65 -4.58
C ILE A 257 -6.90 27.42 -3.97
N CYS A 258 -7.36 26.17 -3.84
CA CYS A 258 -8.63 25.86 -3.21
C CYS A 258 -8.69 26.34 -1.76
N GLY A 259 -7.60 26.18 -1.00
CA GLY A 259 -7.48 26.69 0.36
C GLY A 259 -7.58 28.22 0.41
N ALA A 260 -6.82 28.91 -0.45
CA ALA A 260 -6.82 30.37 -0.53
C ALA A 260 -8.19 30.94 -0.94
N VAL A 261 -8.82 30.36 -1.97
CA VAL A 261 -10.15 30.79 -2.47
C VAL A 261 -11.24 30.58 -1.42
N ARG A 262 -11.12 29.55 -0.57
CA ARG A 262 -12.06 29.30 0.54
C ARG A 262 -11.72 30.06 1.82
N GLY A 263 -10.76 30.98 1.78
CA GLY A 263 -10.39 31.82 2.93
C GLY A 263 -9.71 31.05 4.07
N ILE A 264 -9.09 29.91 3.76
CA ILE A 264 -8.40 29.08 4.76
C ILE A 264 -6.96 29.56 4.87
N ASN A 265 -6.46 29.70 6.10
CA ASN A 265 -5.03 29.93 6.31
C ASN A 265 -4.24 28.68 5.90
N VAL A 266 -3.73 28.69 4.67
CA VAL A 266 -2.98 27.57 4.07
C VAL A 266 -1.72 27.24 4.86
N TYR A 267 -1.09 28.23 5.49
CA TYR A 267 0.11 28.03 6.29
C TYR A 267 -0.22 27.28 7.59
N ASP A 268 -1.24 27.73 8.33
CA ASP A 268 -1.63 27.05 9.58
C ASP A 268 -2.13 25.63 9.31
N ALA A 269 -2.93 25.46 8.25
CA ALA A 269 -3.37 24.14 7.79
C ALA A 269 -2.19 23.23 7.44
N PHE A 270 -1.19 23.76 6.73
CA PHE A 270 0.03 23.03 6.43
C PHE A 270 0.78 22.62 7.70
N ILE A 271 1.00 23.53 8.64
CA ILE A 271 1.73 23.25 9.89
C ILE A 271 1.01 22.20 10.73
N ASP A 272 -0.32 22.24 10.79
CA ASP A 272 -1.11 21.24 11.52
C ASP A 272 -0.98 19.85 10.89
N GLY A 273 -1.03 19.73 9.56
CA GLY A 273 -0.76 18.47 8.88
C GLY A 273 0.70 18.02 9.01
N ALA A 274 1.64 18.95 9.00
CA ALA A 274 3.07 18.65 9.13
C ALA A 274 3.41 18.03 10.49
N LYS A 275 2.79 18.51 11.58
CA LYS A 275 2.94 17.94 12.93
C LYS A 275 2.49 16.49 13.01
N GLU A 276 1.38 16.15 12.34
CA GLU A 276 0.91 14.76 12.26
C GLU A 276 1.95 13.87 11.59
N GLY A 277 2.56 14.32 10.48
CA GLY A 277 3.60 13.56 9.79
C GLY A 277 4.80 13.21 10.66
N PHE A 278 5.18 14.10 11.57
CA PHE A 278 6.21 13.81 12.57
C PHE A 278 5.77 12.69 13.53
N GLY A 279 4.54 12.77 14.06
CA GLY A 279 3.98 11.75 14.95
C GLY A 279 3.93 10.37 14.30
N VAL A 280 3.56 10.31 13.02
CA VAL A 280 3.49 9.06 12.26
C VAL A 280 4.87 8.45 12.04
N ALA A 281 5.87 9.27 11.72
CA ALA A 281 7.24 8.80 11.56
C ALA A 281 7.79 8.17 12.85
N VAL A 282 7.49 8.77 14.01
CA VAL A 282 7.85 8.23 15.33
C VAL A 282 7.12 6.90 15.60
N GLN A 283 5.82 6.83 15.30
CA GLN A 283 5.03 5.60 15.48
C GLN A 283 5.51 4.43 14.60
N ILE A 284 6.14 4.72 13.46
CA ILE A 284 6.67 3.70 12.54
C ILE A 284 7.97 3.07 13.07
N ILE A 285 8.77 3.78 13.88
CA ILE A 285 10.09 3.33 14.38
C ILE A 285 10.03 1.91 14.98
N PRO A 286 9.16 1.59 15.96
CA PRO A 286 9.19 0.29 16.62
C PRO A 286 8.94 -0.86 15.66
N TYR A 287 8.06 -0.65 14.66
CA TYR A 287 7.75 -1.66 13.66
C TYR A 287 8.90 -1.87 12.67
N LEU A 288 9.57 -0.80 12.25
CA LEU A 288 10.75 -0.91 11.40
C LEU A 288 11.88 -1.62 12.13
N VAL A 289 12.15 -1.26 13.40
CA VAL A 289 13.16 -1.93 14.22
C VAL A 289 12.83 -3.43 14.33
N ALA A 290 11.61 -3.78 14.73
CA ALA A 290 11.24 -5.18 14.92
C ALA A 290 11.45 -6.03 13.66
N ILE A 291 11.10 -5.49 12.49
CA ILE A 291 11.13 -6.24 11.23
C ILE A 291 12.53 -6.24 10.61
N LEU A 292 13.23 -5.11 10.55
CA LEU A 292 14.58 -5.05 9.99
C LEU A 292 15.58 -5.87 10.81
N VAL A 293 15.44 -5.88 12.13
CA VAL A 293 16.26 -6.72 13.00
C VAL A 293 16.00 -8.21 12.73
N ALA A 294 14.74 -8.63 12.61
CA ALA A 294 14.39 -10.01 12.30
C ALA A 294 14.92 -10.45 10.92
N ILE A 295 14.78 -9.58 9.90
CA ILE A 295 15.29 -9.85 8.55
C ILE A 295 16.82 -9.86 8.53
N GLY A 296 17.47 -8.95 9.25
CA GLY A 296 18.93 -8.89 9.40
C GLY A 296 19.51 -10.21 9.89
N LEU A 297 18.89 -10.82 10.91
CA LEU A 297 19.26 -12.16 11.37
C LEU A 297 19.09 -13.22 10.28
N PHE A 298 17.98 -13.19 9.54
CA PHE A 298 17.71 -14.10 8.43
C PHE A 298 18.73 -13.99 7.30
N ARG A 299 19.20 -12.77 7.00
CA ARG A 299 20.22 -12.51 5.99
C ARG A 299 21.60 -12.98 6.44
N VAL A 300 22.04 -12.60 7.64
CA VAL A 300 23.36 -13.00 8.17
C VAL A 300 23.49 -14.51 8.27
N THR A 301 22.41 -15.20 8.65
CA THR A 301 22.40 -16.67 8.77
C THR A 301 22.32 -17.39 7.42
N GLY A 302 21.98 -16.69 6.32
CA GLY A 302 21.80 -17.27 4.99
C GLY A 302 20.40 -17.88 4.76
N CYS A 303 19.49 -17.77 5.74
CA CYS A 303 18.11 -18.24 5.60
C CYS A 303 17.39 -17.55 4.44
N MET A 304 17.62 -16.24 4.27
CA MET A 304 17.01 -15.47 3.19
C MET A 304 17.47 -15.97 1.82
N ASP A 305 18.74 -16.33 1.65
CA ASP A 305 19.27 -16.83 0.39
C ASP A 305 18.66 -18.19 0.03
N VAL A 306 18.52 -19.10 1.01
CA VAL A 306 17.87 -20.39 0.80
C VAL A 306 16.41 -20.21 0.38
N LEU A 307 15.68 -19.30 1.04
CA LEU A 307 14.29 -18.99 0.70
C LEU A 307 14.19 -18.42 -0.72
N MET A 308 15.05 -17.46 -1.08
CA MET A 308 15.02 -16.82 -2.40
C MET A 308 15.41 -17.79 -3.52
N HIS A 309 16.43 -18.63 -3.32
CA HIS A 309 16.81 -19.66 -4.29
C HIS A 309 15.71 -20.70 -4.48
N GLY A 310 15.05 -21.14 -3.40
CA GLY A 310 13.92 -22.09 -3.47
C GLY A 310 12.75 -21.52 -4.27
N LEU A 311 12.37 -20.26 -4.00
CA LEU A 311 11.33 -19.58 -4.77
C LEU A 311 11.74 -19.38 -6.23
N ALA A 312 12.96 -18.91 -6.49
CA ALA A 312 13.46 -18.71 -7.84
C ALA A 312 13.48 -20.02 -8.64
N ALA A 313 13.92 -21.12 -8.05
CA ALA A 313 13.91 -22.44 -8.69
C ALA A 313 12.48 -22.89 -9.05
N ALA A 314 11.51 -22.66 -8.16
CA ALA A 314 10.11 -23.00 -8.41
C ALA A 314 9.53 -22.20 -9.60
N PHE A 315 9.80 -20.90 -9.68
CA PHE A 315 9.33 -20.07 -10.80
C PHE A 315 10.09 -20.35 -12.11
N ALA A 316 11.40 -20.60 -12.03
CA ALA A 316 12.20 -21.00 -13.18
C ALA A 316 11.73 -22.34 -13.78
N TRP A 317 11.28 -23.28 -12.94
CA TRP A 317 10.69 -24.54 -13.39
C TRP A 317 9.39 -24.35 -14.17
N LEU A 318 8.65 -23.26 -13.90
CA LEU A 318 7.48 -22.84 -14.65
C LEU A 318 7.83 -22.05 -15.93
N GLY A 319 9.12 -21.86 -16.23
CA GLY A 319 9.59 -21.08 -17.38
C GLY A 319 9.41 -19.56 -17.23
N LEU A 320 9.21 -19.07 -16.00
CA LEU A 320 9.01 -17.65 -15.71
C LEU A 320 10.34 -16.97 -15.37
N ASP A 321 10.47 -15.69 -15.74
CA ASP A 321 11.58 -14.84 -15.31
C ASP A 321 11.56 -14.69 -13.77
N THR A 322 12.71 -14.77 -13.13
CA THR A 322 12.81 -14.78 -11.66
C THR A 322 13.21 -13.43 -11.06
N ALA A 323 13.34 -12.36 -11.85
CA ALA A 323 13.80 -11.06 -11.36
C ALA A 323 12.86 -10.44 -10.32
N PHE A 324 11.57 -10.81 -10.34
CA PHE A 324 10.56 -10.33 -9.38
C PHE A 324 10.62 -11.02 -8.00
N VAL A 325 11.25 -12.19 -7.92
CA VAL A 325 11.23 -13.06 -6.72
C VAL A 325 11.68 -12.33 -5.46
N PRO A 326 12.73 -11.49 -5.47
CA PRO A 326 13.15 -10.77 -4.26
C PRO A 326 12.10 -9.81 -3.69
N ALA A 327 11.15 -9.34 -4.49
CA ALA A 327 10.07 -8.46 -4.03
C ALA A 327 8.83 -9.23 -3.55
N LEU A 328 8.72 -10.53 -3.84
CA LEU A 328 7.56 -11.36 -3.49
C LEU A 328 7.26 -11.41 -1.98
N PRO A 329 8.27 -11.47 -1.07
CA PRO A 329 8.02 -11.42 0.38
C PRO A 329 7.25 -10.17 0.82
N VAL A 330 7.46 -9.03 0.14
CA VAL A 330 6.73 -7.78 0.42
C VAL A 330 5.24 -7.97 0.19
N GLY A 331 4.85 -8.61 -0.93
CA GLY A 331 3.46 -8.86 -1.27
C GLY A 331 2.77 -9.83 -0.31
N LEU A 332 3.44 -10.93 0.03
CA LEU A 332 2.93 -11.89 1.01
C LEU A 332 2.75 -11.26 2.40
N MET A 333 3.73 -10.46 2.82
CA MET A 333 3.64 -9.76 4.09
C MET A 333 2.56 -8.68 4.05
N LYS A 334 2.33 -8.01 2.92
CA LYS A 334 1.34 -6.93 2.81
C LYS A 334 -0.07 -7.40 3.17
N ILE A 335 -0.43 -8.62 2.78
CA ILE A 335 -1.72 -9.26 3.13
C ILE A 335 -1.89 -9.35 4.66
N LEU A 336 -0.80 -9.62 5.38
CA LEU A 336 -0.78 -9.84 6.83
C LEU A 336 -0.56 -8.55 7.64
N SER A 337 0.38 -7.71 7.20
CA SER A 337 0.90 -6.54 7.91
C SER A 337 1.59 -5.55 6.98
N GLY A 338 1.04 -4.34 6.92
CA GLY A 338 1.57 -3.26 6.08
C GLY A 338 2.84 -2.66 6.68
N ALA A 339 2.97 -2.66 8.01
CA ALA A 339 4.20 -2.26 8.68
C ALA A 339 5.32 -3.29 8.45
N GLY A 340 4.99 -4.59 8.44
CA GLY A 340 5.92 -5.65 8.07
C GLY A 340 6.37 -5.55 6.62
N ALA A 341 5.43 -5.31 5.70
CA ALA A 341 5.72 -5.17 4.29
C ALA A 341 6.59 -3.94 4.01
N ARG A 342 6.39 -2.81 4.72
CA ARG A 342 7.29 -1.65 4.67
C ARG A 342 8.72 -2.00 5.07
N GLY A 343 8.89 -2.77 6.16
CA GLY A 343 10.22 -3.23 6.58
C GLY A 343 10.89 -4.10 5.52
N LEU A 344 10.16 -5.05 4.92
CA LEU A 344 10.67 -5.88 3.81
C LEU A 344 10.97 -5.07 2.54
N MET A 345 10.15 -4.06 2.23
CA MET A 345 10.41 -3.17 1.09
C MET A 345 11.72 -2.40 1.27
N ILE A 346 11.93 -1.83 2.46
CA ILE A 346 13.17 -1.13 2.82
C ILE A 346 14.37 -2.08 2.72
N ASP A 347 14.22 -3.31 3.19
CA ASP A 347 15.25 -4.34 3.11
C ASP A 347 15.60 -4.68 1.64
N VAL A 348 14.60 -4.85 0.77
CA VAL A 348 14.81 -5.05 -0.67
C VAL A 348 15.56 -3.86 -1.28
N MET A 349 15.15 -2.62 -0.99
CA MET A 349 15.79 -1.42 -1.52
C MET A 349 17.23 -1.23 -1.00
N SER A 350 17.48 -1.63 0.25
CA SER A 350 18.81 -1.58 0.87
C SER A 350 19.74 -2.65 0.29
N THR A 351 19.19 -3.80 -0.08
CA THR A 351 19.95 -4.94 -0.63
C THR A 351 20.25 -4.78 -2.12
N TYR A 352 19.23 -4.44 -2.92
CA TYR A 352 19.32 -4.41 -4.39
C TYR A 352 19.50 -3.00 -4.95
N GLY A 353 19.31 -1.96 -4.13
CA GLY A 353 19.28 -0.55 -4.56
C GLY A 353 17.86 -0.04 -4.78
N VAL A 354 17.61 1.22 -4.44
CA VAL A 354 16.25 1.83 -4.52
C VAL A 354 15.76 2.05 -5.95
N ASP A 355 16.68 2.17 -6.91
CA ASP A 355 16.40 2.32 -8.34
C ASP A 355 16.42 0.99 -9.12
N SER A 356 16.70 -0.12 -8.44
CA SER A 356 16.65 -1.46 -9.06
C SER A 356 15.22 -1.87 -9.42
N PHE A 357 15.08 -2.80 -10.36
CA PHE A 357 13.78 -3.41 -10.69
C PHE A 357 13.07 -3.95 -9.44
N GLN A 358 13.81 -4.66 -8.58
CA GLN A 358 13.32 -5.22 -7.32
C GLN A 358 12.84 -4.12 -6.36
N GLY A 359 13.62 -3.03 -6.24
CA GLY A 359 13.27 -1.88 -5.42
C GLY A 359 11.99 -1.18 -5.91
N LYS A 360 11.84 -0.98 -7.22
CA LYS A 360 10.64 -0.38 -7.83
C LYS A 360 9.42 -1.29 -7.68
N LEU A 361 9.56 -2.59 -7.94
CA LEU A 361 8.48 -3.56 -7.75
C LEU A 361 8.03 -3.65 -6.28
N ALA A 362 8.97 -3.74 -5.34
CA ALA A 362 8.65 -3.72 -3.91
C ALA A 362 7.88 -2.45 -3.51
N ALA A 363 8.23 -1.31 -4.09
CA ALA A 363 7.52 -0.06 -3.89
C ALA A 363 6.08 -0.08 -4.45
N ILE A 364 5.90 -0.60 -5.67
CA ILE A 364 4.58 -0.74 -6.30
C ILE A 364 3.68 -1.66 -5.47
N ILE A 365 4.21 -2.80 -5.03
CA ILE A 365 3.49 -3.73 -4.15
C ILE A 365 3.07 -3.02 -2.86
N GLN A 366 4.01 -2.32 -2.21
CA GLN A 366 3.72 -1.64 -0.95
C GLN A 366 2.69 -0.52 -1.10
N GLY A 367 2.70 0.20 -2.22
CA GLY A 367 1.87 1.36 -2.49
C GLY A 367 0.52 1.08 -3.16
N SER A 368 0.22 -0.17 -3.55
CA SER A 368 -0.94 -0.48 -4.39
C SER A 368 -2.17 -1.02 -3.67
N THR A 369 -2.03 -1.54 -2.45
CA THR A 369 -3.13 -2.20 -1.71
C THR A 369 -3.04 -1.89 -0.22
N GLU A 370 -4.03 -2.32 0.56
CA GLU A 370 -4.05 -2.27 2.01
C GLU A 370 -3.86 -3.65 2.65
N THR A 371 -3.99 -3.72 3.97
CA THR A 371 -3.64 -4.90 4.76
C THR A 371 -4.85 -5.78 5.06
N THR A 372 -5.11 -6.77 4.22
CA THR A 372 -6.34 -7.58 4.26
C THR A 372 -6.69 -8.13 5.64
N PHE A 373 -5.81 -8.90 6.29
CA PHE A 373 -6.15 -9.49 7.58
C PHE A 373 -6.35 -8.44 8.68
N TYR A 374 -5.59 -7.35 8.66
CA TYR A 374 -5.72 -6.28 9.63
C TYR A 374 -7.04 -5.52 9.44
N VAL A 375 -7.34 -5.09 8.22
CA VAL A 375 -8.60 -4.40 7.91
C VAL A 375 -9.77 -5.27 8.31
N LEU A 376 -9.80 -6.55 7.92
CA LEU A 376 -10.87 -7.47 8.32
C LEU A 376 -10.99 -7.57 9.85
N ALA A 377 -9.88 -7.80 10.55
CA ALA A 377 -9.90 -7.99 12.00
C ALA A 377 -10.39 -6.73 12.76
N VAL A 378 -9.86 -5.55 12.42
CA VAL A 378 -10.24 -4.32 13.11
C VAL A 378 -11.65 -3.88 12.73
N TYR A 379 -12.03 -3.99 11.45
CA TYR A 379 -13.32 -3.51 10.98
C TYR A 379 -14.44 -4.42 11.50
N PHE A 380 -14.34 -5.74 11.34
CA PHE A 380 -15.34 -6.66 11.89
C PHE A 380 -15.32 -6.70 13.42
N GLY A 381 -14.14 -6.61 14.04
CA GLY A 381 -14.00 -6.54 15.49
C GLY A 381 -14.69 -5.33 16.10
N SER A 382 -14.63 -4.16 15.43
CA SER A 382 -15.27 -2.92 15.92
C SER A 382 -16.80 -2.98 16.00
N VAL A 383 -17.41 -3.93 15.31
CA VAL A 383 -18.86 -4.15 15.25
C VAL A 383 -19.28 -5.55 15.69
N ASN A 384 -18.37 -6.31 16.33
CA ASN A 384 -18.61 -7.65 16.88
C ASN A 384 -19.11 -8.71 15.86
N ILE A 385 -18.71 -8.59 14.59
CA ILE A 385 -19.04 -9.57 13.56
C ILE A 385 -18.16 -10.81 13.74
N ARG A 386 -18.79 -11.99 13.80
CA ARG A 386 -18.12 -13.30 13.95
C ARG A 386 -18.07 -14.06 12.64
N ASN A 387 -19.14 -13.99 11.85
CA ASN A 387 -19.22 -14.64 10.55
C ASN A 387 -18.93 -13.64 9.43
N THR A 388 -17.73 -13.73 8.86
CA THR A 388 -17.25 -12.83 7.79
C THR A 388 -17.72 -13.22 6.39
N ARG A 389 -18.44 -14.34 6.25
CA ARG A 389 -18.95 -14.89 4.98
C ARG A 389 -17.85 -14.97 3.91
N HIS A 390 -18.04 -14.32 2.76
CA HIS A 390 -17.15 -14.35 1.61
C HIS A 390 -16.18 -13.17 1.55
N ALA A 391 -16.13 -12.32 2.59
CA ALA A 391 -15.26 -11.15 2.64
C ALA A 391 -13.78 -11.51 2.48
N LEU A 392 -13.31 -12.49 3.25
CA LEU A 392 -11.91 -12.91 3.21
C LEU A 392 -11.54 -13.49 1.84
N ALA A 393 -12.41 -14.34 1.26
CA ALA A 393 -12.15 -14.93 -0.05
C ALA A 393 -12.07 -13.87 -1.15
N CYS A 394 -12.99 -12.90 -1.16
CA CYS A 394 -12.97 -11.80 -2.13
C CYS A 394 -11.74 -10.90 -1.96
N ALA A 395 -11.37 -10.58 -0.71
CA ALA A 395 -10.19 -9.75 -0.43
C ALA A 395 -8.89 -10.46 -0.84
N LEU A 396 -8.72 -11.74 -0.49
CA LEU A 396 -7.53 -12.51 -0.91
C LEU A 396 -7.44 -12.70 -2.43
N PHE A 397 -8.59 -12.80 -3.12
CA PHE A 397 -8.61 -12.79 -4.58
C PHE A 397 -8.13 -11.45 -5.14
N ALA A 398 -8.60 -10.34 -4.58
CA ALA A 398 -8.13 -9.00 -4.96
C ALA A 398 -6.62 -8.85 -4.72
N ASP A 399 -6.11 -9.31 -3.57
CA ASP A 399 -4.69 -9.27 -3.23
C ASP A 399 -3.84 -10.07 -4.22
N LEU A 400 -4.28 -11.29 -4.57
CA LEU A 400 -3.60 -12.14 -5.54
C LEU A 400 -3.53 -11.47 -6.91
N VAL A 401 -4.66 -10.97 -7.40
CA VAL A 401 -4.71 -10.27 -8.70
C VAL A 401 -3.88 -8.99 -8.66
N GLY A 402 -3.95 -8.23 -7.56
CA GLY A 402 -3.15 -7.02 -7.35
C GLY A 402 -1.65 -7.29 -7.34
N LEU A 403 -1.20 -8.36 -6.68
CA LEU A 403 0.19 -8.78 -6.67
C LEU A 403 0.67 -9.21 -8.07
N CYS A 404 -0.11 -10.02 -8.77
CA CYS A 404 0.19 -10.41 -10.16
C CYS A 404 0.23 -9.19 -11.09
N ALA A 405 -0.70 -8.24 -10.93
CA ALA A 405 -0.74 -7.00 -11.69
C ALA A 405 0.50 -6.14 -11.40
N ALA A 406 0.87 -5.97 -10.13
CA ALA A 406 2.08 -5.23 -9.74
C ALA A 406 3.34 -5.82 -10.40
N VAL A 407 3.48 -7.15 -10.42
CA VAL A 407 4.58 -7.83 -11.11
C VAL A 407 4.54 -7.55 -12.61
N GLY A 408 3.41 -7.81 -13.28
CA GLY A 408 3.29 -7.62 -14.73
C GLY A 408 3.49 -6.17 -15.17
N ILE A 409 2.96 -5.20 -14.42
CA ILE A 409 3.14 -3.77 -14.67
C ILE A 409 4.60 -3.35 -14.43
N ALA A 410 5.25 -3.88 -13.38
CA ALA A 410 6.66 -3.58 -13.15
C ALA A 410 7.54 -4.07 -14.31
N TYR A 411 7.27 -5.28 -14.85
CA TYR A 411 7.95 -5.73 -16.06
C TYR A 411 7.70 -4.74 -17.20
N LEU A 412 6.43 -4.48 -17.54
CA LEU A 412 6.06 -3.57 -18.64
C LEU A 412 6.76 -2.19 -18.59
N PHE A 413 6.98 -1.63 -17.41
CA PHE A 413 7.58 -0.30 -17.26
C PHE A 413 9.10 -0.29 -17.13
N PHE A 414 9.70 -1.37 -16.64
CA PHE A 414 11.11 -1.37 -16.19
C PHE A 414 11.96 -2.50 -16.78
N ARG A 415 11.39 -3.36 -17.63
CA ARG A 415 12.05 -4.50 -18.29
C ARG A 415 11.44 -4.72 -19.68
#